data_AF-A0A2X3F7G4-F1
#
_entry.id   AF-A0A2X3F7G4-F1
#
_cell.length_a   1.000
_cell.length_b   1.000
_cell.length_c   1.000
_cell.angle_alpha   90.00
_cell.angle_beta   90.00
_cell.angle_gamma   90.00
#
_symmetry.space_group_name_H-M   'P 1'
#
loop_
_entity.id
_entity.type
_entity.pdbx_description
1 polymer ?
#
loop_
_entity_poly.entity_id
_entity_poly.type
_entity_poly.pdbx_seq_one_letter_code
_entity_poly.pdbx_strand_id
1 'polypeptide(L)' 'MMLDFLGNGDERYHAAHDGILAAIEQTIACGPKTPDMKGSASTQQVGEAICKAILA' A
#
# COMPACT_ATOMS: atom_id res chain seq x y z
N MET A 1 10.83 0.81 5.06
CA MET A 1 11.01 2.22 5.51
C MET A 1 9.92 2.67 6.49
N MET A 2 10.25 3.59 7.41
CA MET A 2 9.58 3.91 8.69
C MET A 2 9.27 2.71 9.60
N LEU A 3 8.36 1.80 9.23
CA LEU A 3 8.03 0.64 10.07
C LEU A 3 9.24 -0.29 10.24
N ASP A 4 9.89 -0.62 9.14
CA ASP A 4 11.14 -1.42 9.14
C ASP A 4 12.26 -0.77 9.98
N PHE A 5 12.35 0.57 9.97
CA PHE A 5 13.32 1.32 10.77
C PHE A 5 12.96 1.33 12.26
N LEU A 6 11.69 1.63 12.60
CA LEU A 6 11.20 1.69 13.98
C LEU A 6 11.11 0.30 14.63
N GLY A 7 10.93 -0.75 13.83
CA GLY A 7 10.87 -2.13 14.29
C GLY A 7 12.20 -2.65 14.84
N ASN A 8 13.33 -2.05 14.46
CA ASN A 8 14.67 -2.40 14.97
C ASN A 8 14.95 -3.92 14.94
N GLY A 9 14.59 -4.59 13.85
CA GLY A 9 14.75 -6.04 13.67
C GLY A 9 13.56 -6.90 14.12
N ASP A 10 12.47 -6.30 14.60
CA ASP A 10 11.22 -7.03 14.86
C ASP A 10 10.54 -7.45 13.56
N GLU A 11 10.42 -8.77 13.34
CA GLU A 11 9.84 -9.37 12.15
C GLU A 11 8.41 -8.90 11.87
N ARG A 12 7.63 -8.53 12.89
CA ARG A 12 6.26 -8.04 12.72
C ARG A 12 6.22 -6.72 11.97
N TYR A 13 7.21 -5.86 12.22
CA TYR A 13 7.34 -4.58 11.54
C TYR A 13 7.83 -4.74 10.12
N HIS A 14 8.73 -5.71 9.88
CA HIS A 14 9.18 -6.07 8.55
C HIS A 14 8.01 -6.64 7.71
N ALA A 15 7.25 -7.57 8.27
CA ALA A 15 6.07 -8.13 7.61
C ALA A 15 5.00 -7.06 7.31
N ALA A 16 4.76 -6.13 8.24
CA ALA A 16 3.85 -5.01 8.02
C ALA A 16 4.33 -4.07 6.90
N HIS A 17 5.63 -3.79 6.86
CA HIS A 17 6.26 -3.02 5.79
C HIS A 17 6.06 -3.69 4.42
N ASP A 18 6.39 -4.97 4.33
CA ASP A 18 6.32 -5.73 3.08
C ASP A 18 4.87 -5.86 2.61
N GLY A 19 3.93 -6.09 3.53
CA GLY A 19 2.50 -6.14 3.22
C GLY A 19 1.96 -4.82 2.66
N ILE A 20 2.39 -3.67 3.22
CA ILE A 20 2.00 -2.36 2.70
C ILE A 20 2.57 -2.12 1.31
N LEU A 21 3.84 -2.46 1.07
CA LEU A 21 4.45 -2.34 -0.26
C LEU A 21 3.74 -3.22 -1.28
N ALA A 22 3.50 -4.49 -0.96
CA ALA A 22 2.79 -5.41 -1.85
C ALA A 22 1.38 -4.91 -2.19
N ALA A 23 0.65 -4.35 -1.22
CA ALA A 23 -0.68 -3.79 -1.45
C ALA A 23 -0.66 -2.56 -2.37
N ILE A 24 0.36 -1.69 -2.22
CA ILE A 24 0.56 -0.54 -3.10
C ILE A 24 0.89 -1.01 -4.52
N GLU A 25 1.81 -1.95 -4.67
CA GLU A 25 2.20 -2.53 -5.96
C GLU A 25 1.00 -3.16 -6.67
N GLN A 26 0.21 -3.96 -5.96
CA GLN A 26 -1.02 -4.57 -6.47
C GLN A 26 -2.05 -3.50 -6.90
N THR A 27 -2.20 -2.43 -6.12
CA THR A 27 -3.12 -1.33 -6.44
C THR A 27 -2.65 -0.56 -7.67
N ILE A 28 -1.34 -0.34 -7.82
CA ILE A 28 -0.78 0.29 -9.03
C ILE A 28 -0.98 -0.62 -10.24
N ALA A 29 -0.74 -1.93 -10.11
CA ALA A 29 -0.87 -2.88 -11.21
C ALA A 29 -2.32 -3.03 -11.69
N CYS A 30 -3.25 -3.25 -10.76
CA CYS A 30 -4.62 -3.69 -11.09
C CYS A 30 -5.74 -2.80 -10.54
N GLY A 31 -5.42 -1.89 -9.61
CA GLY A 31 -6.39 -1.07 -8.91
C GLY A 31 -6.67 0.31 -9.54
N PRO A 32 -7.55 1.10 -8.88
CA PRO A 32 -7.86 2.46 -9.28
C PRO A 32 -6.62 3.36 -9.19
N LYS A 33 -6.55 4.37 -10.07
CA LYS A 33 -5.42 5.30 -10.18
C LYS A 33 -5.91 6.72 -10.01
N THR A 34 -5.12 7.55 -9.34
CA THR A 34 -5.34 8.99 -9.23
C THR A 34 -5.01 9.70 -10.56
N PRO A 35 -5.47 10.96 -10.75
CA PRO A 35 -5.25 11.71 -12.00
C PRO A 35 -3.78 11.93 -12.38
N ASP A 36 -2.87 12.04 -11.41
CA ASP A 36 -1.43 12.13 -11.68
C ASP A 36 -0.86 10.86 -12.36
N MET A 37 -1.47 9.71 -12.08
CA MET A 37 -1.19 8.43 -12.74
C MET A 37 -2.11 8.17 -13.95
N LYS A 38 -2.72 9.23 -14.52
CA LYS A 38 -3.68 9.17 -15.65
C LYS A 38 -4.94 8.35 -15.37
N GLY A 39 -5.31 8.17 -14.10
CA GLY A 39 -6.60 7.60 -13.71
C GLY A 39 -7.66 8.66 -13.44
N SER A 40 -8.78 8.22 -12.86
CA SER A 40 -9.91 9.09 -12.52
C SER A 40 -10.37 8.94 -11.07
N ALA A 41 -9.68 8.12 -10.28
CA ALA A 41 -10.07 7.86 -8.90
C ALA A 41 -9.60 8.99 -7.97
N SER A 42 -10.35 9.24 -6.90
CA SER A 42 -9.94 10.15 -5.84
C SER A 42 -8.85 9.54 -4.96
N THR A 43 -8.18 10.39 -4.20
CA THR A 43 -7.21 9.97 -3.18
C THR A 43 -7.83 8.96 -2.20
N GLN A 44 -9.08 9.18 -1.79
CA GLN A 44 -9.82 8.28 -0.88
C GLN A 44 -10.05 6.91 -1.52
N GLN A 45 -10.48 6.86 -2.78
CA GLN A 45 -10.73 5.60 -3.49
C GLN A 45 -9.46 4.76 -3.65
N VAL A 46 -8.33 5.39 -3.91
CA VAL A 46 -7.03 4.69 -3.97
C VAL A 46 -6.60 4.22 -2.58
N GLY A 47 -6.77 5.04 -1.55
CA GLY A 47 -6.48 4.64 -0.15
C GLY A 47 -7.31 3.44 0.30
N GLU A 48 -8.61 3.43 0.01
CA GLU A 48 -9.50 2.29 0.27
C GLU A 48 -9.07 1.02 -0.46
N ALA A 49 -8.63 1.15 -1.72
CA ALA A 49 -8.13 0.02 -2.49
C ALA A 49 -6.85 -0.58 -1.88
N ILE A 50 -5.91 0.26 -1.43
CA ILE A 50 -4.70 -0.19 -0.73
C ILE A 50 -5.07 -0.92 0.57
N CYS A 51 -5.94 -0.33 1.41
CA CYS A 51 -6.39 -0.96 2.64
C CYS A 51 -7.07 -2.31 2.38
N LYS A 52 -7.88 -2.41 1.32
CA LYS A 52 -8.51 -3.67 0.93
C LYS A 52 -7.49 -4.71 0.48
N ALA A 53 -6.45 -4.31 -0.26
CA ALA A 53 -5.39 -5.20 -0.70
C ALA A 53 -4.52 -5.73 0.46
N ILE A 54 -4.39 -4.98 1.56
CA ILE A 54 -3.71 -5.45 2.79
C ILE A 54 -4.51 -6.57 3.49
N LEU A 55 -5.84 -6.53 3.39
CA LEU A 55 -6.74 -7.47 4.08
C LEU A 55 -7.08 -8.73 3.24
N ALA A 56 -6.60 -8.80 2.00
CA ALA A 56 -6.88 -9.88 1.06
C ALA A 56 -5.87 -11.03 1.23
#